data_AF-A0A926PNT2-F1
#
_entry.id   AF-A0A926PNT2-F1
#
_cell.length_a   1.000
_cell.length_b   1.000
_cell.length_c   1.000
_cell.angle_alpha   90.00
_cell.angle_beta   90.00
_cell.angle_gamma   90.00
#
_symmetry.space_group_name_H-M   'P 1'
#
loop_
_entity.id
_entity.type
_entity.pdbx_description
1 polymer ?
#
loop_
_entity_poly.entity_id
_entity_poly.type
_entity_poly.pdbx_seq_one_letter_code
_entity_poly.pdbx_strand_id
1 'polypeptide(L)'
;MSNFSFDDLQKKDLLTALGLWLVVEAVSFVLFPTLGLINPGARLRTWFLLSLPFGLGGAALVSMSSQFVAQVGDQPRKKLSSLIGQFGGWIGLAGIMFPFFVVCLEFFSTLDLPR
;
A
#
# COMPACT_ATOMS: atom_id res chain seq x y z
N MET A 1 -23.13 -1.09 -23.13
CA MET A 1 -22.35 -2.28 -22.73
C MET A 1 -20.96 -1.79 -22.34
N SER A 2 -20.70 -1.52 -21.06
CA SER A 2 -19.41 -0.98 -20.59
C SER A 2 -19.10 -1.25 -19.11
N ASN A 3 -20.08 -1.61 -18.27
CA ASN A 3 -19.84 -1.83 -16.83
C ASN A 3 -18.95 -3.06 -16.52
N PHE A 4 -19.01 -4.10 -17.34
CA PHE A 4 -18.30 -5.37 -17.08
C PHE A 4 -16.77 -5.22 -17.11
N SER A 5 -16.23 -4.35 -17.98
CA SER A 5 -14.78 -4.17 -18.11
C SER A 5 -14.17 -3.38 -16.95
N PHE A 6 -14.92 -2.46 -16.33
CA PHE A 6 -14.40 -1.63 -15.25
C PHE A 6 -14.42 -2.36 -13.90
N ASP A 7 -15.45 -3.17 -13.64
CA ASP A 7 -15.55 -3.97 -12.41
C ASP A 7 -14.43 -5.03 -12.34
N ASP A 8 -14.09 -5.66 -13.46
CA ASP A 8 -13.00 -6.63 -13.52
C ASP A 8 -11.62 -5.99 -13.33
N LEU A 9 -11.41 -4.80 -13.91
CA LEU A 9 -10.18 -4.03 -13.72
C LEU A 9 -10.02 -3.61 -12.25
N GLN A 10 -11.10 -3.12 -11.64
CA GLN A 10 -11.13 -2.70 -10.25
C GLN A 10 -10.87 -3.86 -9.28
N LYS A 11 -11.49 -5.01 -9.51
CA LYS A 11 -11.26 -6.22 -8.71
C LYS A 11 -9.83 -6.71 -8.84
N LYS A 12 -9.28 -6.70 -10.06
CA LYS A 12 -7.91 -7.12 -10.33
C LYS A 12 -6.90 -6.18 -9.66
N ASP A 13 -7.09 -4.87 -9.72
CA ASP A 13 -6.20 -3.90 -9.08
C ASP A 13 -6.32 -3.97 -7.55
N LEU A 14 -7.53 -4.17 -7.01
CA LEU A 14 -7.74 -4.40 -5.58
C LEU A 14 -7.03 -5.67 -5.12
N LEU A 15 -7.21 -6.79 -5.82
CA LEU A 15 -6.56 -8.07 -5.50
C LEU A 15 -5.04 -7.98 -5.61
N THR A 16 -4.54 -7.28 -6.62
CA THR A 16 -3.10 -7.06 -6.81
C THR A 16 -2.54 -6.18 -5.68
N ALA A 17 -3.25 -5.11 -5.30
CA ALA A 17 -2.86 -4.23 -4.20
C ALA A 17 -2.89 -4.93 -2.84
N LEU A 18 -3.94 -5.73 -2.56
CA LEU A 18 -4.03 -6.55 -1.35
C LEU A 18 -2.95 -7.63 -1.32
N GLY A 19 -2.71 -8.30 -2.45
CA GLY A 19 -1.65 -9.29 -2.57
C GLY A 19 -0.27 -8.68 -2.33
N LEU A 20 0.00 -7.51 -2.92
CA LEU A 20 1.23 -6.76 -2.71
C LEU A 20 1.40 -6.38 -1.24
N TRP A 21 0.35 -5.84 -0.61
CA TRP A 21 0.36 -5.51 0.82
C TRP A 21 0.65 -6.74 1.69
N LEU A 22 -0.02 -7.87 1.45
CA LEU A 22 0.22 -9.11 2.20
C LEU A 22 1.65 -9.63 2.04
N VAL A 23 2.20 -9.60 0.82
CA VAL A 23 3.59 -9.99 0.57
C VAL A 23 4.54 -9.06 1.31
N VAL A 24 4.32 -7.75 1.23
CA VAL A 24 5.14 -6.75 1.92
C VAL A 24 5.03 -6.91 3.44
N GLU A 25 3.84 -7.17 3.97
CA GLU A 25 3.60 -7.38 5.40
C GLU A 25 4.29 -8.66 5.89
N ALA A 26 4.19 -9.76 5.13
CA ALA A 26 4.88 -11.01 5.44
C ALA A 26 6.41 -10.84 5.39
N VAL A 27 6.94 -10.16 4.38
CA VAL A 27 8.37 -9.88 4.30
C VAL A 27 8.82 -9.05 5.53
N SER A 28 8.08 -7.99 5.84
CA SER A 28 8.45 -7.01 6.87
C SER A 28 8.30 -7.58 8.29
N PHE A 29 7.20 -8.23 8.61
CA PHE A 29 6.89 -8.66 9.98
C PHE A 29 7.13 -10.15 10.26
N VAL A 30 7.40 -10.96 9.23
CA VAL A 30 7.77 -12.38 9.40
C VAL A 30 9.24 -12.58 9.05
N LEU A 31 9.67 -12.20 7.85
CA LEU A 31 11.03 -12.48 7.36
C LEU A 31 12.12 -11.68 8.11
N PHE A 32 11.99 -10.36 8.24
CA PHE A 32 12.98 -9.55 8.98
C PHE A 32 13.18 -9.98 10.45
N PRO A 33 12.13 -10.18 11.26
CA PRO A 33 12.31 -10.61 12.65
C PRO A 33 12.76 -12.06 12.76
N THR A 34 12.37 -12.97 11.86
CA THR A 34 12.87 -14.36 11.87
C THR A 34 14.35 -14.45 11.50
N LEU A 35 14.84 -13.55 10.65
CA LEU A 35 16.27 -13.40 10.37
C LEU A 35 17.04 -12.68 11.48
N GLY A 36 16.36 -12.23 12.55
CA GLY A 36 16.97 -11.50 13.66
C GLY A 36 17.47 -10.10 13.30
N LEU A 37 17.02 -9.55 12.17
CA LEU A 37 17.44 -8.22 11.69
C LEU A 37 16.79 -7.08 12.48
N ILE A 38 15.65 -7.34 13.12
CA ILE A 38 14.90 -6.38 13.94
C ILE A 38 14.45 -7.05 15.24
N ASN A 39 14.40 -6.29 16.33
CA ASN A 39 13.93 -6.80 17.61
C ASN A 39 12.39 -6.90 17.61
N PRO A 40 11.80 -8.10 17.82
CA PRO A 40 10.35 -8.26 17.91
C PRO A 40 9.85 -7.77 19.28
N GLY A 41 9.90 -6.45 19.51
CA GLY A 41 9.40 -5.82 20.72
C GLY A 41 7.92 -5.43 20.63
N ALA A 42 7.39 -4.83 21.70
CA ALA A 42 6.01 -4.32 21.76
C ALA A 42 5.69 -3.29 20.65
N ARG A 43 6.71 -2.56 20.16
CA ARG A 43 6.57 -1.64 19.03
C ARG A 43 6.18 -2.36 17.74
N LEU A 44 6.79 -3.51 17.44
CA LEU A 44 6.53 -4.25 16.20
C LEU A 44 5.05 -4.64 16.07
N ARG A 45 4.43 -5.04 17.18
CA ARG A 45 3.01 -5.40 17.25
C ARG A 45 2.10 -4.19 17.03
N THR A 46 2.45 -3.03 17.59
CA THR A 46 1.72 -1.77 17.36
C THR A 46 1.80 -1.33 15.90
N TRP A 47 2.98 -1.45 15.29
CA TRP A 47 3.20 -1.13 13.89
C TRP A 47 2.44 -2.07 12.94
N PHE A 48 2.37 -3.36 13.26
CA PHE A 48 1.53 -4.33 12.55
C PHE A 48 0.03 -4.01 12.68
N LEU A 49 -0.42 -3.63 13.88
CA LEU A 49 -1.80 -3.19 14.10
C LEU A 49 -2.15 -1.93 13.31
N LEU A 50 -1.19 -1.03 13.11
CA LEU A 50 -1.32 0.13 12.23
C LEU A 50 -1.26 -0.26 10.74
N SER A 51 -0.46 -1.25 10.35
CA SER A 51 -0.38 -1.65 8.93
C SER A 51 -1.69 -2.23 8.40
N LEU A 52 -2.51 -2.86 9.23
CA LEU A 52 -3.83 -3.39 8.85
C LEU A 52 -4.78 -2.33 8.24
N PRO A 53 -5.15 -1.24 8.96
CA PRO A 53 -6.01 -0.21 8.40
C PRO A 53 -5.33 0.56 7.26
N PHE A 54 -4.01 0.75 7.29
CA PHE A 54 -3.27 1.43 6.23
C PHE A 54 -3.18 0.60 4.94
N GLY A 55 -3.01 -0.71 5.04
CA GLY A 55 -2.96 -1.64 3.91
C GLY A 55 -4.33 -1.87 3.30
N LEU A 56 -5.35 -2.13 4.13
CA LEU A 56 -6.74 -2.26 3.66
C LEU A 56 -7.28 -0.95 3.09
N GLY A 57 -7.05 0.17 3.78
CA GLY A 57 -7.42 1.50 3.32
C GLY A 57 -6.64 1.90 2.06
N GLY A 58 -5.37 1.54 1.98
CA GLY A 58 -4.52 1.78 0.83
C GLY A 58 -4.98 1.01 -0.41
N ALA A 59 -5.29 -0.28 -0.26
CA ALA A 59 -5.83 -1.09 -1.35
C ALA A 59 -7.20 -0.59 -1.83
N ALA A 60 -8.07 -0.18 -0.90
CA ALA A 60 -9.35 0.45 -1.23
C ALA A 60 -9.16 1.77 -2.01
N LEU A 61 -8.19 2.60 -1.60
CA LEU A 61 -7.84 3.84 -2.29
C LEU A 61 -7.27 3.59 -3.69
N VAL A 62 -6.41 2.58 -3.88
CA VAL A 62 -5.88 2.20 -5.21
C VAL A 62 -7.01 1.73 -6.12
N SER A 63 -7.94 0.92 -5.60
CA SER A 63 -9.10 0.42 -6.32
C SER A 63 -10.05 1.56 -6.76
N MET A 64 -10.38 2.48 -5.84
CA MET A 64 -11.20 3.67 -6.11
C MET A 64 -10.50 4.64 -7.08
N SER A 65 -9.19 4.86 -6.91
CA SER A 65 -8.38 5.69 -7.78
C SER A 65 -8.38 5.18 -9.22
N SER A 66 -8.19 3.87 -9.41
CA SER A 66 -8.15 3.24 -10.73
C SER A 66 -9.50 3.36 -11.43
N GLN A 67 -10.61 3.18 -10.69
CA GLN A 67 -11.96 3.42 -11.21
C GLN A 67 -12.18 4.89 -11.62
N PHE A 68 -11.70 5.83 -10.80
CA PHE A 68 -11.84 7.27 -11.06
C PHE A 68 -11.06 7.70 -12.29
N VAL A 69 -9.82 7.22 -12.46
CA VAL A 69 -9.00 7.48 -13.65
C VAL A 69 -9.63 6.87 -14.90
N ALA A 70 -10.14 5.63 -14.81
CA ALA A 70 -10.75 4.93 -15.93
C ALA A 70 -12.06 5.57 -16.40
N GLN A 71 -12.91 6.07 -15.49
CA GLN A 71 -14.13 6.81 -15.84
C GLN A 71 -13.87 8.21 -16.38
N VAL A 72 -12.83 8.89 -15.88
CA VAL A 72 -12.47 10.25 -16.30
C VAL A 72 -11.76 10.28 -17.64
N GLY A 73 -11.06 9.21 -18.02
CA GLY A 73 -10.35 9.09 -19.30
C GLY A 73 -11.24 9.31 -20.54
N ASP A 74 -12.54 9.08 -20.41
CA ASP A 74 -13.54 9.25 -21.48
C ASP A 74 -14.07 10.69 -21.63
N GLN A 75 -13.73 11.62 -20.73
CA GLN A 75 -14.20 13.01 -20.77
C GLN A 75 -13.09 14.04 -21.12
N PRO A 76 -13.40 15.09 -21.90
CA PRO A 76 -12.42 16.08 -22.37
C PRO A 76 -11.89 17.06 -21.30
N ARG A 77 -12.40 17.05 -20.06
CA ARG A 77 -11.86 17.84 -18.93
C ARG A 77 -10.70 17.08 -18.25
N LYS A 78 -9.58 16.96 -18.98
CA LYS A 78 -8.56 15.89 -18.81
C LYS A 78 -7.49 16.04 -17.71
N LYS A 79 -7.22 17.22 -17.13
CA LYS A 79 -6.03 17.37 -16.26
C LYS A 79 -6.29 17.25 -14.77
N LEU A 80 -7.29 17.95 -14.24
CA LEU A 80 -7.46 18.08 -12.78
C LEU A 80 -8.02 16.81 -12.13
N SER A 81 -8.97 16.14 -12.80
CA SER A 81 -9.60 14.90 -12.35
C SER A 81 -8.67 13.68 -12.48
N SER A 82 -7.84 13.64 -13.53
CA SER A 82 -6.78 12.64 -13.68
C SER A 82 -5.71 12.77 -12.58
N LEU A 83 -5.39 14.00 -12.17
CA LEU A 83 -4.43 14.24 -11.07
C LEU A 83 -4.98 13.70 -9.75
N ILE A 84 -6.24 13.99 -9.40
CA ILE A 84 -6.88 13.49 -8.18
C ILE A 84 -6.88 11.96 -8.14
N GLY A 85 -7.18 11.32 -9.28
CA GLY A 85 -7.07 9.87 -9.43
C GLY A 85 -5.65 9.38 -9.17
N GLN A 86 -4.63 9.93 -9.84
CA GLN A 86 -3.22 9.56 -9.62
C GLN A 86 -2.75 9.79 -8.17
N PHE A 87 -3.14 10.90 -7.54
CA PHE A 87 -2.83 11.17 -6.13
C PHE A 87 -3.46 10.13 -5.21
N GLY A 88 -4.70 9.71 -5.45
CA GLY A 88 -5.36 8.64 -4.70
C GLY A 88 -4.61 7.31 -4.82
N GLY A 89 -4.09 6.99 -6.01
CA GLY A 89 -3.29 5.80 -6.24
C GLY A 89 -1.94 5.84 -5.52
N TRP A 90 -1.28 7.00 -5.51
CA TRP A 90 -0.02 7.21 -4.78
C TRP A 90 -0.20 7.12 -3.26
N ILE A 91 -1.25 7.73 -2.72
CA ILE A 91 -1.56 7.65 -1.29
C ILE A 91 -1.89 6.20 -0.92
N GLY A 92 -2.65 5.50 -1.77
CA GLY A 92 -2.96 4.09 -1.56
C GLY A 92 -1.71 3.20 -1.57
N LEU A 93 -0.80 3.43 -2.53
CA LEU A 93 0.48 2.73 -2.62
C LEU A 93 1.38 3.02 -1.42
N ALA A 94 1.42 4.26 -0.94
CA ALA A 94 2.15 4.64 0.27
C ALA A 94 1.61 3.91 1.51
N GLY A 95 0.30 3.75 1.62
CA GLY A 95 -0.34 2.94 2.67
C GLY A 95 0.01 1.45 2.59
N ILE A 96 0.04 0.88 1.39
CA ILE A 96 0.47 -0.51 1.15
C ILE A 96 1.95 -0.72 1.49
N MET A 97 2.80 0.28 1.22
CA MET A 97 4.24 0.25 1.49
C MET A 97 4.61 0.62 2.94
N PHE A 98 3.64 1.06 3.75
CA PHE A 98 3.85 1.41 5.16
C PHE A 98 4.57 0.33 5.99
N PRO A 99 4.21 -0.98 5.91
CA PRO A 99 4.91 -2.04 6.67
C PRO A 99 6.42 -2.03 6.41
N PHE A 100 6.80 -1.87 5.14
CA PHE A 100 8.19 -1.87 4.71
C PHE A 100 8.94 -0.66 5.25
N PHE A 101 8.34 0.52 5.15
CA PHE A 101 8.94 1.76 5.64
C PHE A 101 9.25 1.70 7.13
N VAL A 102 8.31 1.22 7.92
CA VAL A 102 8.47 1.12 9.37
C VAL A 102 9.54 0.10 9.74
N VAL A 103 9.57 -1.05 9.07
CA VAL A 103 10.61 -2.05 9.32
C VAL A 103 11.99 -1.57 8.88
N CYS A 104 12.10 -0.82 7.78
CA CYS A 104 13.34 -0.15 7.42
C CYS A 104 13.78 0.87 8.48
N LEU A 105 12.88 1.69 9.00
CA LEU A 105 13.21 2.64 10.07
C LEU A 105 13.68 1.92 11.33
N GLU A 106 13.02 0.83 11.72
CA GLU A 106 13.43 0.02 12.87
C GLU A 106 14.81 -0.59 12.60
N PHE A 107 15.04 -1.18 11.43
CA PHE A 107 16.33 -1.74 11.01
C PHE A 107 17.47 -0.71 11.07
N PHE A 108 17.27 0.48 10.49
CA PHE A 108 18.26 1.57 10.54
C PHE A 108 18.47 2.12 11.95
N SER A 109 17.43 2.15 12.80
CA SER A 109 17.58 2.55 14.20
C SER A 109 18.30 1.51 15.05
N THR A 110 18.27 0.25 14.65
CA THR A 110 18.97 -0.86 15.31
C THR A 110 20.42 -0.97 14.82
N LEU A 111 20.71 -0.49 13.60
CA LEU A 111 22.06 -0.22 13.10
C LEU A 111 22.64 1.02 13.82
N ASP A 112 23.00 0.84 15.08
CA ASP A 112 23.88 1.77 15.79
C ASP A 112 25.22 1.81 15.03
N LEU A 113 25.36 2.76 14.12
CA LEU A 113 26.64 3.14 13.53
C LEU A 113 27.51 3.66 14.67
N PRO A 114 28.70 3.08 14.94
CA PRO A 114 29.61 3.63 15.92
C PRO A 114 29.91 5.08 15.54
N ARG A 115 29.57 6.02 16.42
CA ARG A 115 29.99 7.42 16.33
C ARG A 115 31.50 7.54 16.48
#